data_AF-A0A945RCQ0-F1
#
_entry.id   AF-A0A945RCQ0-F1
#
_cell.length_a   1.000
_cell.length_b   1.000
_cell.length_c   1.000
_cell.angle_alpha   90.00
_cell.angle_beta   90.00
_cell.angle_gamma   90.00
#
_symmetry.space_group_name_H-M   'P 1'
#
loop_
_entity.id
_entity.type
_entity.pdbx_description
1 polymer ?
#
loop_
_entity_poly.entity_id
_entity_poly.type
_entity_poly.pdbx_seq_one_letter_code
_entity_poly.pdbx_strand_id
1 'polypeptide(L)' 'MSKQSNFPFNLDLSTLDTGSITNILNDIESHLPLMESEGDLSQLLQVKEFFETELMVEHRLH' A
#
# COMPACT_ATOMS: atom_id res chain seq x y z
N MET A 1 -12.57 14.39 10.66
CA MET A 1 -11.94 14.88 9.42
C MET A 1 -10.58 14.22 9.32
N SER A 2 -10.56 13.02 8.75
CA SER A 2 -9.36 12.21 8.55
C SER A 2 -8.40 13.03 7.71
N LYS A 3 -7.24 13.40 8.26
CA LYS A 3 -6.15 13.98 7.47
C LYS A 3 -5.75 12.90 6.48
N GLN A 4 -6.22 13.01 5.23
CA GLN A 4 -5.62 12.27 4.12
C GLN A 4 -4.14 12.63 4.14
N SER A 5 -3.33 11.66 4.58
CA SER A 5 -1.89 11.69 4.47
C SER A 5 -1.60 11.97 3.00
N ASN A 6 -0.84 13.04 2.75
CA ASN A 6 -0.40 13.43 1.42
C ASN A 6 0.61 12.38 0.95
N PHE A 7 0.11 11.24 0.50
CA PHE A 7 0.92 10.22 -0.16
C PHE A 7 1.48 10.87 -1.43
N PRO A 8 2.80 11.05 -1.56
CA PRO A 8 3.39 11.95 -2.57
C PRO A 8 3.37 11.37 -3.99
N PHE A 9 2.81 10.17 -4.16
CA PHE A 9 2.73 9.48 -5.42
C PHE A 9 1.30 9.57 -5.95
N ASN A 10 1.11 10.31 -7.04
CA ASN A 10 -0.09 10.21 -7.86
C ASN A 10 0.01 8.91 -8.68
N LEU A 11 -0.21 7.78 -8.01
CA LEU A 11 -0.11 6.44 -8.60
C LEU A 11 -1.51 5.99 -9.02
N ASP A 12 -1.73 5.86 -10.33
CA ASP A 12 -2.97 5.30 -10.87
C ASP A 12 -2.92 3.78 -10.76
N LEU A 13 -3.80 3.22 -9.92
CA LEU A 13 -3.93 1.78 -9.71
C LEU A 13 -5.16 1.19 -10.41
N SER A 14 -5.90 1.99 -11.20
CA SER A 14 -7.13 1.53 -11.89
C SER A 14 -6.89 0.38 -12.87
N THR A 15 -5.67 0.23 -13.38
CA THR A 15 -5.28 -0.83 -14.31
C THR A 15 -4.64 -2.04 -13.64
N LEU A 16 -4.28 -1.97 -12.35
CA LEU A 16 -3.76 -3.11 -11.61
C LEU A 16 -4.91 -4.06 -11.25
N ASP A 17 -4.71 -5.36 -11.38
CA ASP A 17 -5.64 -6.37 -10.87
C ASP A 17 -5.44 -6.63 -9.37
N THR A 18 -6.44 -7.25 -8.73
CA THR A 18 -6.42 -7.58 -7.30
C THR A 18 -5.25 -8.49 -6.91
N GLY A 19 -4.84 -9.41 -7.80
CA GLY A 19 -3.71 -10.30 -7.57
C GLY A 19 -2.39 -9.54 -7.53
N SER A 20 -2.20 -8.60 -8.46
CA SER A 20 -1.04 -7.71 -8.46
C SER A 20 -0.93 -6.88 -7.18
N ILE A 21 -2.05 -6.31 -6.68
CA ILE A 21 -2.03 -5.56 -5.41
C ILE A 21 -1.71 -6.48 -4.22
N THR A 22 -2.30 -7.68 -4.17
CA THR A 22 -2.02 -8.65 -3.12
C THR A 22 -0.54 -9.07 -3.11
N ASN A 23 0.05 -9.28 -4.28
CA ASN A 23 1.47 -9.61 -4.39
C ASN A 23 2.37 -8.49 -3.86
N ILE A 24 2.07 -7.24 -4.22
CA ILE A 24 2.81 -6.08 -3.71
C ILE A 24 2.73 -6.01 -2.17
N LEU A 25 1.56 -6.24 -1.59
CA LEU A 25 1.40 -6.26 -0.14
C LEU A 25 2.20 -7.39 0.52
N ASN A 26 2.21 -8.58 -0.06
CA ASN A 26 3.00 -9.71 0.43
C ASN A 26 4.51 -9.41 0.38
N ASP A 27 4.98 -8.75 -0.68
CA ASP A 27 6.39 -8.35 -0.81
C ASP A 27 6.76 -7.31 0.26
N ILE A 28 5.88 -6.31 0.49
CA ILE A 28 6.04 -5.33 1.55
C ILE A 28 6.13 -6.02 2.92
N GLU A 29 5.20 -6.92 3.23
CA GLU A 29 5.17 -7.66 4.50
C GLU A 29 6.41 -8.53 4.70
N SER A 30 6.92 -9.13 3.63
CA SER A 30 8.16 -9.91 3.67
C SER A 30 9.40 -9.05 3.92
N HIS A 31 9.36 -7.77 3.56
CA HIS A 31 10.46 -6.83 3.73
C HIS A 31 10.41 -6.04 5.04
N LEU A 32 9.24 -5.83 5.64
CA LEU A 32 9.09 -5.11 6.91
C LEU A 32 10.05 -5.59 8.03
N PRO A 33 10.23 -6.91 8.28
CA PRO A 33 11.11 -7.39 9.35
C PRO A 33 12.61 -7.13 9.08
N LEU A 34 12.97 -6.81 7.85
CA LEU A 34 14.35 -6.57 7.41
C LEU A 34 14.71 -5.09 7.46
N MET A 35 13.77 -4.21 7.81
CA MET A 35 13.99 -2.78 7.86
C MET A 35 14.67 -2.35 9.15
N GLU A 36 15.83 -1.70 9.02
CA GLU A 36 16.60 -1.17 10.15
C GLU A 36 16.34 0.33 10.39
N SER A 37 15.86 1.04 9.37
CA SER A 37 15.60 2.48 9.40
C SER A 37 14.16 2.78 9.78
N GLU A 38 13.96 3.45 10.93
CA GLU A 38 12.63 3.86 11.38
C GLU A 38 11.92 4.79 10.38
N GLY A 39 12.68 5.65 9.69
CA GLY A 39 12.14 6.56 8.68
C GLY A 39 11.63 5.82 7.45
N ASP A 40 12.42 4.89 6.93
CA ASP A 40 12.04 4.10 5.76
C ASP A 40 10.89 3.13 6.11
N LEU A 41 10.89 2.59 7.33
CA LEU A 41 9.79 1.78 7.86
C LEU A 41 8.48 2.56 7.90
N SER A 42 8.51 3.80 8.40
CA SER A 42 7.32 4.65 8.44
C SER A 42 6.77 4.94 7.03
N GLN A 43 7.65 5.16 6.04
CA GLN A 43 7.24 5.36 4.66
C GLN A 43 6.67 4.07 4.05
N LEU A 44 7.30 2.91 4.29
CA LEU A 44 6.82 1.64 3.76
C LEU A 44 5.45 1.26 4.35
N LEU A 45 5.19 1.58 5.62
CA LEU A 45 3.88 1.39 6.24
C LEU A 45 2.81 2.29 5.62
N GLN A 46 3.13 3.53 5.24
CA GLN A 46 2.19 4.39 4.50
C GLN A 46 1.87 3.83 3.11
N VAL A 47 2.87 3.25 2.44
CA VAL A 47 2.67 2.59 1.14
C VAL A 47 1.77 1.36 1.31
N LYS A 48 2.00 0.56 2.35
CA LYS A 48 1.15 -0.58 2.69
C LYS A 48 -0.30 -0.17 2.89
N GLU A 49 -0.56 0.83 3.73
CA GLU A 49 -1.90 1.34 4.03
C GLU A 49 -2.63 1.83 2.76
N PHE A 50 -1.91 2.47 1.83
CA PHE A 50 -2.44 2.89 0.54
C PHE A 50 -2.93 1.69 -0.30
N PHE A 51 -2.11 0.65 -0.46
CA PHE A 51 -2.50 -0.54 -1.22
C PHE A 51 -3.59 -1.37 -0.53
N GLU A 52 -3.61 -1.42 0.80
CA GLU A 52 -4.71 -2.06 1.57
C GLU A 52 -6.03 -1.33 1.38
N THR A 53 -6.01 0.01 1.36
CA THR A 53 -7.20 0.82 1.08
C THR A 53 -7.72 0.55 -0.32
N GLU A 54 -6.83 0.40 -1.30
CA GLU A 54 -7.22 0.07 -2.68
C GLU A 54 -7.83 -1.32 -2.81
N LEU A 55 -7.34 -2.32 -2.07
CA LEU A 55 -7.98 -3.65 -2.03
C LEU A 55 -9.42 -3.62 -1.51
N MET A 56 -9.72 -2.68 -0.61
CA MET A 56 -11.06 -2.54 -0.03
C MET A 56 -12.04 -1.77 -0.93
N VAL A 57 -11.62 -1.30 -2.10
CA VAL A 57 -12.52 -0.59 -3.03
C VAL A 57 -13.50 -1.56 -3.67
N GLU A 58 -14.78 -1.16 -3.72
CA GLU A 58 -15.91 -2.01 -4.13
C GLU A 58 -15.70 -2.76 -5.45
N HIS A 59 -15.05 -2.15 -6.45
CA HIS A 59 -14.80 -2.78 -7.75
C HIS A 59 -13.85 -3.98 -7.70
N ARG A 60 -13.13 -4.20 -6.58
CA ARG A 60 -12.20 -5.31 -6.38
C ARG A 60 -12.74 -6.44 -5.50
N LEU A 61 -13.86 -6.22 -4.81
CA LEU A 61 -14.51 -7.18 -3.91
C LEU A 61 -15.43 -8.19 -4.62
N HIS A 62 -15.24 -8.39 -5.93
CA HIS A 62 -16.11 -9.19 -6.81
C HIS A 62 -15.64 -10.64 -6.95
#